data_AF-A0AAN8JUA5-F1
#
_entry.id   AF-A0AAN8JUA5-F1
#
_cell.length_a   1.000
_cell.length_b   1.000
_cell.length_c   1.000
_cell.angle_alpha   90.00
_cell.angle_beta   90.00
_cell.angle_gamma   90.00
#
_symmetry.space_group_name_H-M   'P 1'
#
loop_
_entity.id
_entity.type
_entity.pdbx_description
1 polymer ?
#
loop_
_entity_poly.entity_id
_entity_poly.type
_entity_poly.pdbx_seq_one_letter_code
_entity_poly.pdbx_strand_id
1 'polypeptide(L)'
;MKTFAVLVLAVVACRHAVEGSNCNQWTKFYSRDQPTATADYEALYEIRHEHSRDNICAVPSDIDVETLKGVYYRDAGEVVKIGPTFGFACFNKEQPDGKCLDYKVRFCCMEKTPKCTGKWTPFYNRDSPSYSGDWETFTELRQAYSSICAKPSAIDVRLVKNNADYRTANEVVSVAPSKGFWCQNKLQKDKYCEDYKVRFCCP
;
A
#
# COMPACT_ATOMS: atom_id res chain seq x y z
N MET A 1 35.06 3.80 -48.01
CA MET A 1 33.74 4.33 -47.62
C MET A 1 32.79 3.16 -47.41
N LYS A 2 32.50 2.82 -46.16
CA LYS A 2 31.44 1.85 -45.81
C LYS A 2 30.57 2.52 -44.76
N THR A 3 29.35 2.85 -45.16
CA THR A 3 28.33 3.48 -44.33
C THR A 3 27.83 2.46 -43.32
N PHE A 4 28.03 2.70 -42.03
CA PHE A 4 27.38 1.93 -40.98
C PHE A 4 26.00 2.52 -40.74
N ALA A 5 24.95 1.77 -41.09
CA ALA A 5 23.60 2.06 -40.67
C ALA A 5 23.50 1.80 -39.16
N VAL A 6 23.33 2.86 -38.38
CA VAL A 6 22.95 2.74 -36.96
C VAL A 6 21.48 2.31 -36.95
N LEU A 7 21.27 1.03 -36.66
CA LEU A 7 19.95 0.49 -36.39
C LEU A 7 19.45 1.15 -35.10
N VAL A 8 18.55 2.12 -35.21
CA VAL A 8 17.79 2.62 -34.07
C VAL A 8 16.89 1.47 -33.65
N LEU A 9 17.36 0.66 -32.68
CA LEU A 9 16.50 -0.23 -31.93
C LEU A 9 15.47 0.67 -31.26
N ALA A 10 14.26 0.70 -31.81
CA ALA A 10 13.11 1.19 -31.12
C ALA A 10 13.05 0.40 -29.80
N VAL A 11 13.45 1.05 -28.71
CA VAL A 11 13.13 0.57 -27.38
C VAL A 11 11.61 0.63 -27.35
N VAL A 12 10.98 -0.51 -27.60
CA VAL A 12 9.58 -0.72 -27.28
C VAL A 12 9.52 -0.40 -25.79
N ALA A 13 9.07 0.80 -25.46
CA ALA A 13 8.68 1.14 -24.10
C ALA A 13 7.52 0.20 -23.81
N CYS A 14 7.87 -0.94 -23.24
CA CYS A 14 6.91 -1.93 -22.84
C CYS A 14 6.19 -1.27 -21.66
N ARG A 15 5.01 -0.69 -21.94
CA ARG A 15 4.03 -0.34 -20.92
C ARG A 15 3.58 -1.66 -20.30
N HIS A 16 4.41 -2.22 -19.42
CA HIS A 16 3.93 -3.19 -18.46
C HIS A 16 3.11 -2.39 -17.45
N ALA A 17 1.84 -2.16 -17.81
CA ALA A 17 0.78 -2.29 -16.84
C ALA A 17 1.12 -3.52 -16.01
N VAL A 18 1.17 -3.39 -14.69
CA VAL A 18 1.38 -4.51 -13.77
C VAL A 18 0.62 -5.72 -14.31
N GLU A 19 1.33 -6.72 -14.82
CA GLU A 19 0.72 -7.99 -15.21
C GLU A 19 0.09 -8.56 -13.94
N GLY A 20 -1.22 -8.35 -13.79
CA GLY A 20 -1.99 -8.82 -12.63
C GLY A 20 -3.05 -7.87 -12.07
N SER A 21 -3.00 -6.54 -12.33
CA SER A 21 -4.01 -5.63 -11.78
C SER A 21 -5.14 -5.36 -12.78
N ASN A 22 -6.25 -6.10 -12.69
CA ASN A 22 -7.49 -5.80 -13.45
C ASN A 22 -8.27 -4.62 -12.82
N CYS A 23 -7.57 -3.57 -12.40
CA CYS A 23 -8.21 -2.42 -11.78
C CYS A 23 -8.79 -1.48 -12.86
N ASN A 24 -10.08 -1.19 -12.74
CA ASN A 24 -10.81 -0.25 -13.59
C ASN A 24 -11.29 1.02 -12.84
N GLN A 25 -10.90 1.19 -11.58
CA GLN A 25 -11.25 2.32 -10.71
C GLN A 25 -10.00 3.03 -10.18
N TRP A 26 -9.12 3.39 -11.10
CA TRP A 26 -7.94 4.20 -10.77
C TRP A 26 -8.33 5.65 -10.52
N THR A 27 -7.77 6.24 -9.48
CA THR A 27 -7.75 7.69 -9.32
C THR A 27 -6.89 8.34 -10.41
N LYS A 28 -6.92 9.67 -10.48
CA LYS A 28 -5.85 10.42 -11.16
C LYS A 28 -4.52 10.22 -10.43
N PHE A 29 -3.41 10.61 -11.07
CA PHE A 29 -2.11 10.67 -10.41
C PHE A 29 -2.02 11.88 -9.47
N TYR A 30 -1.34 11.71 -8.36
CA TYR A 30 -1.01 12.68 -7.34
C TYR A 30 0.50 12.74 -7.19
N SER A 31 1.06 13.94 -7.19
CA SER A 31 2.43 14.24 -6.75
C SER A 31 2.27 15.38 -5.76
N ARG A 32 2.54 15.08 -4.50
CA ARG A 32 2.32 15.95 -3.36
C ARG A 32 3.65 16.49 -2.83
N ASP A 33 4.70 15.68 -2.86
CA ASP A 33 6.03 16.06 -2.39
C ASP A 33 6.98 16.26 -3.58
N GLN A 34 7.95 17.14 -3.41
CA GLN A 34 9.11 17.19 -4.30
C GLN A 34 10.26 16.48 -3.58
N PRO A 35 11.16 15.78 -4.28
CA PRO A 35 12.31 15.16 -3.64
C PRO A 35 13.10 16.22 -2.86
N THR A 36 13.00 16.15 -1.53
CA THR A 36 13.69 17.07 -0.62
C THR A 36 15.14 16.63 -0.44
N ALA A 37 15.88 17.29 0.45
CA ALA A 37 17.22 16.84 0.85
C ALA A 37 17.22 15.43 1.46
N THR A 38 16.08 14.86 1.86
CA THR A 38 16.03 13.58 2.58
C THR A 38 15.26 12.45 1.89
N ALA A 39 14.18 12.75 1.18
CA ALA A 39 13.26 11.75 0.66
C ALA A 39 12.22 12.38 -0.29
N ASP A 40 11.51 11.51 -0.99
CA ASP A 40 10.24 11.79 -1.68
C ASP A 40 9.14 10.88 -1.08
N TYR A 41 8.05 11.48 -0.59
CA TYR A 41 6.93 10.78 0.02
C TYR A 41 5.59 11.11 -0.65
N GLU A 42 4.97 10.07 -1.19
CA GLU A 42 3.60 10.15 -1.71
C GLU A 42 2.69 9.32 -0.80
N ALA A 43 2.55 9.79 0.44
CA ALA A 43 1.82 9.09 1.49
C ALA A 43 0.30 9.18 1.29
N LEU A 44 -0.39 8.03 1.30
CA LEU A 44 -1.85 7.97 1.11
C LEU A 44 -2.61 8.88 2.09
N TYR A 45 -2.20 8.90 3.36
CA TYR A 45 -2.82 9.73 4.40
C TYR A 45 -2.82 11.22 4.01
N GLU A 46 -1.67 11.75 3.59
CA GLU A 46 -1.50 13.16 3.25
C GLU A 46 -2.26 13.50 1.97
N ILE A 47 -2.14 12.65 0.95
CA ILE A 47 -2.86 12.81 -0.32
C ILE A 47 -4.38 12.82 -0.09
N ARG A 48 -4.92 11.91 0.75
CA ARG A 48 -6.35 11.89 1.09
C ARG A 48 -6.79 13.15 1.82
N HIS A 49 -5.94 13.69 2.70
CA HIS A 49 -6.25 14.89 3.46
C HIS A 49 -6.28 16.13 2.56
N GLU A 50 -5.28 16.30 1.71
CA GLU A 50 -5.15 17.45 0.79
C GLU A 50 -6.14 17.38 -0.38
N HIS A 51 -6.47 16.17 -0.84
CA HIS A 51 -7.42 15.90 -1.93
C HIS A 51 -8.74 15.30 -1.45
N SER A 52 -9.27 15.80 -0.32
CA SER A 52 -10.52 15.30 0.28
C SER A 52 -11.76 15.34 -0.64
N ARG A 53 -11.73 16.14 -1.73
CA ARG A 53 -12.80 16.21 -2.74
C ARG A 53 -12.71 15.15 -3.84
N ASP A 54 -11.58 14.45 -3.94
CA ASP A 54 -11.32 13.48 -5.00
C ASP A 54 -11.87 12.08 -4.68
N ASN A 55 -12.50 11.90 -3.51
CA ASN A 55 -13.10 10.64 -3.07
C ASN A 55 -12.14 9.44 -3.15
N ILE A 56 -10.87 9.66 -2.83
CA ILE A 56 -9.89 8.58 -2.68
C ILE A 56 -10.34 7.67 -1.53
N CYS A 57 -10.59 6.40 -1.86
CA CYS A 57 -11.02 5.39 -0.89
C CYS A 57 -10.05 5.30 0.29
N ALA A 58 -10.59 4.93 1.45
CA ALA A 58 -9.79 4.81 2.66
C ALA A 58 -8.71 3.74 2.57
N VAL A 59 -9.00 2.65 1.85
CA VAL A 59 -8.06 1.57 1.65
C VAL A 59 -8.05 1.15 0.18
N PRO A 60 -7.10 1.68 -0.60
CA PRO A 60 -6.84 1.23 -1.94
C PRO A 60 -6.50 -0.26 -1.99
N SER A 61 -6.91 -0.93 -3.06
CA SER A 61 -6.57 -2.32 -3.32
C SER A 61 -5.36 -2.51 -4.21
N ASP A 62 -4.84 -1.41 -4.76
CA ASP A 62 -3.64 -1.36 -5.58
C ASP A 62 -3.07 0.06 -5.64
N ILE A 63 -1.80 0.16 -6.02
CA ILE A 63 -1.09 1.42 -6.20
C ILE A 63 -0.24 1.33 -7.47
N ASP A 64 -0.24 2.41 -8.24
CA ASP A 64 0.58 2.57 -9.42
C ASP A 64 1.45 3.80 -9.27
N VAL A 65 2.71 3.70 -9.71
CA VAL A 65 3.78 4.64 -9.39
C VAL A 65 4.63 4.88 -10.64
N GLU A 66 4.79 6.15 -10.98
CA GLU A 66 5.65 6.61 -12.07
C GLU A 66 6.44 7.83 -11.59
N THR A 67 7.61 8.06 -12.20
CA THR A 67 8.27 9.36 -12.08
C THR A 67 7.44 10.44 -12.78
N LEU A 68 7.67 11.73 -12.47
CA LEU A 68 7.06 12.83 -13.22
C LEU A 68 7.42 12.82 -14.71
N LYS A 69 8.52 12.16 -15.08
CA LYS A 69 8.95 11.95 -16.47
C LYS A 69 8.25 10.78 -17.16
N GLY A 70 7.35 10.07 -16.47
CA GLY A 70 6.59 8.94 -17.02
C GLY A 70 7.38 7.63 -17.08
N VAL A 71 8.51 7.53 -16.36
CA VAL A 71 9.23 6.26 -16.18
C VAL A 71 8.55 5.46 -15.08
N TYR A 72 8.21 4.20 -15.36
CA TYR A 72 7.63 3.29 -14.37
C TYR A 72 8.64 3.01 -13.25
N TYR A 73 8.19 2.94 -11.99
CA TYR A 73 9.12 2.88 -10.84
C TYR A 73 10.11 1.71 -10.88
N ARG A 74 9.73 0.57 -11.48
CA ARG A 74 10.63 -0.59 -11.60
C ARG A 74 11.77 -0.36 -12.59
N ASP A 75 11.55 0.52 -13.56
CA ASP A 75 12.50 0.87 -14.60
C ASP A 75 13.33 2.11 -14.20
N ALA A 76 12.97 2.76 -13.09
CA ALA A 76 13.64 3.97 -12.61
C ALA A 76 15.00 3.71 -11.95
N GLY A 77 15.31 2.46 -11.57
CA GLY A 77 16.60 2.06 -10.99
C GLY A 77 16.77 2.42 -9.52
N GLU A 78 15.68 2.69 -8.81
CA GLU A 78 15.67 3.24 -7.45
C GLU A 78 15.13 2.26 -6.40
N VAL A 79 15.65 2.32 -5.17
CA VAL A 79 15.14 1.53 -4.05
C VAL A 79 13.96 2.26 -3.42
N VAL A 80 12.77 1.69 -3.58
CA VAL A 80 11.51 2.34 -3.16
C VAL A 80 10.64 1.41 -2.30
N LYS A 81 9.84 2.01 -1.42
CA LYS A 81 8.84 1.33 -0.61
C LYS A 81 7.46 1.69 -1.12
N ILE A 82 6.68 0.69 -1.51
CA ILE A 82 5.37 0.87 -2.17
C ILE A 82 4.34 -0.03 -1.51
N GLY A 83 3.16 0.52 -1.22
CA GLY A 83 2.03 -0.26 -0.77
C GLY A 83 0.72 0.52 -0.85
N PRO A 84 -0.38 -0.13 -1.24
CA PRO A 84 -1.64 0.58 -1.49
C PRO A 84 -2.24 1.22 -0.24
N THR A 85 -1.88 0.75 0.95
CA THR A 85 -2.42 1.24 2.23
C THR A 85 -1.56 2.32 2.90
N PHE A 86 -0.34 2.58 2.41
CA PHE A 86 0.53 3.63 2.95
C PHE A 86 1.02 4.63 1.91
N GLY A 87 1.07 4.25 0.63
CA GLY A 87 1.53 5.10 -0.47
C GLY A 87 2.89 4.67 -1.00
N PHE A 88 3.75 5.65 -1.26
CA PHE A 88 5.10 5.48 -1.77
C PHE A 88 6.11 6.26 -0.92
N ALA A 89 7.32 5.72 -0.81
CA ALA A 89 8.45 6.41 -0.23
C ALA A 89 9.76 6.04 -0.94
N CYS A 90 10.55 7.06 -1.26
CA CYS A 90 11.95 6.95 -1.65
C CYS A 90 12.81 7.68 -0.62
N PHE A 91 13.94 7.10 -0.22
CA PHE A 91 14.86 7.71 0.75
C PHE A 91 16.21 7.98 0.09
N ASN A 92 16.66 9.24 0.04
CA ASN A 92 17.93 9.63 -0.59
C ASN A 92 19.12 8.78 -0.12
N LYS A 93 19.16 8.43 1.18
CA LYS A 93 20.21 7.61 1.80
C LYS A 93 20.25 6.15 1.32
N GLU A 94 19.14 5.65 0.76
CA GLU A 94 19.03 4.28 0.23
C GLU A 94 19.43 4.25 -1.27
N GLN A 95 19.68 5.41 -1.89
CA GLN A 95 19.95 5.54 -3.33
C GLN A 95 21.44 5.58 -3.66
N PRO A 96 21.88 4.95 -4.77
CA PRO A 96 23.29 4.94 -5.18
C PRO A 96 23.87 6.33 -5.46
N ASP A 97 23.07 7.25 -6.02
CA ASP A 97 23.46 8.63 -6.34
C ASP A 97 23.10 9.63 -5.22
N GLY A 98 22.56 9.12 -4.11
CA GLY A 98 22.18 9.89 -2.93
C GLY A 98 20.96 10.78 -3.13
N LYS A 99 20.13 10.56 -4.17
CA LYS A 99 18.97 11.39 -4.47
C LYS A 99 17.81 10.57 -4.99
N CYS A 100 16.61 10.90 -4.55
CA CYS A 100 15.38 10.38 -5.12
C CYS A 100 15.01 11.09 -6.42
N LEU A 101 14.44 10.35 -7.37
CA LEU A 101 13.63 10.94 -8.43
C LEU A 101 12.32 11.47 -7.85
N ASP A 102 11.62 12.27 -8.65
CA ASP A 102 10.32 12.86 -8.32
C ASP A 102 9.20 11.94 -8.83
N TYR A 103 8.34 11.47 -7.94
CA TYR A 103 7.29 10.50 -8.22
C TYR A 103 5.88 11.06 -8.13
N LYS A 104 4.98 10.34 -8.80
CA LYS A 104 3.53 10.48 -8.66
C LYS A 104 2.92 9.10 -8.47
N VAL A 105 1.86 9.05 -7.67
CA VAL A 105 1.12 7.82 -7.37
C VAL A 105 -0.34 7.95 -7.78
N ARG A 106 -0.98 6.83 -8.10
CA ARG A 106 -2.43 6.72 -8.15
C ARG A 106 -2.89 5.46 -7.46
N PHE A 107 -4.13 5.47 -6.99
CA PHE A 107 -4.69 4.42 -6.15
C PHE A 107 -5.83 3.72 -6.87
N CYS A 108 -5.90 2.40 -6.73
CA CYS A 108 -7.03 1.62 -7.19
C CYS A 108 -8.05 1.48 -6.05
N CYS A 109 -9.27 1.95 -6.26
CA CYS A 109 -10.34 1.90 -5.26
C CYS A 109 -11.35 0.77 -5.46
N MET A 110 -10.92 -0.32 -6.09
CA MET A 110 -11.76 -1.50 -6.27
C MET A 110 -11.82 -2.33 -4.99
N GLU A 111 -13.00 -2.85 -4.67
CA GLU A 111 -13.20 -3.82 -3.60
C GLU A 111 -12.56 -5.17 -3.96
N LYS A 112 -11.39 -5.50 -3.39
CA LYS A 112 -10.84 -6.87 -3.47
C LYS A 112 -11.30 -7.67 -2.26
N THR A 113 -11.98 -8.78 -2.47
CA THR A 113 -12.13 -9.79 -1.40
C THR A 113 -10.84 -10.60 -1.31
N PRO A 114 -10.25 -10.78 -0.12
CA PRO A 114 -9.09 -11.63 0.05
C PRO A 114 -9.42 -13.05 -0.42
N LYS A 115 -8.79 -13.51 -1.51
CA LYS A 115 -8.91 -14.91 -1.94
C LYS A 115 -7.99 -15.76 -1.07
N CYS A 116 -8.57 -16.78 -0.43
CA CYS A 116 -7.80 -17.76 0.35
C CYS A 116 -7.70 -19.06 -0.43
N THR A 117 -6.46 -19.49 -0.70
CA THR A 117 -6.16 -20.77 -1.36
C THR A 117 -5.96 -21.92 -0.38
N GLY A 118 -5.98 -21.65 0.93
CA GLY A 118 -5.88 -22.65 2.00
C GLY A 118 -7.06 -22.53 2.98
N LYS A 119 -6.78 -22.54 4.28
CA LYS A 119 -7.78 -22.41 5.35
C LYS A 119 -7.62 -21.11 6.11
N TRP A 120 -8.75 -20.47 6.38
CA TRP A 120 -8.81 -19.34 7.30
C TRP A 120 -8.62 -19.82 8.75
N THR A 121 -7.78 -19.11 9.49
CA THR A 121 -7.75 -19.19 10.95
C THR A 121 -9.07 -18.66 11.56
N PRO A 122 -9.31 -18.86 12.87
CA PRO A 122 -10.20 -18.01 13.63
C PRO A 122 -9.81 -16.53 13.52
N PHE A 123 -10.74 -15.64 13.89
CA PHE A 123 -10.42 -14.23 14.08
C PHE A 123 -9.68 -14.03 15.41
N TYR A 124 -8.71 -13.12 15.39
CA TYR A 124 -7.94 -12.65 16.52
C TYR A 124 -8.16 -11.15 16.69
N ASN A 125 -8.38 -10.74 17.93
CA ASN A 125 -8.39 -9.36 18.38
C ASN A 125 -7.54 -9.38 19.66
N ARG A 126 -6.28 -8.97 19.53
CA ARG A 126 -5.31 -8.97 20.61
C ARG A 126 -5.18 -7.57 21.21
N ASP A 127 -5.42 -6.54 20.42
CA ASP A 127 -5.37 -5.15 20.83
C ASP A 127 -6.78 -4.55 20.80
N SER A 128 -6.98 -3.49 21.57
CA SER A 128 -8.24 -2.74 21.59
C SER A 128 -7.90 -1.27 21.35
N PRO A 129 -8.78 -0.50 20.69
CA PRO A 129 -8.50 0.88 20.34
C PRO A 129 -8.21 1.71 21.59
N SER A 130 -6.94 2.03 21.80
CA SER A 130 -6.46 2.73 23.00
C SER A 130 -5.16 3.47 22.70
N TYR A 131 -4.91 4.57 23.43
CA TYR A 131 -3.71 5.41 23.34
C TYR A 131 -3.27 5.76 21.91
N SER A 132 -2.51 4.88 21.25
CA SER A 132 -1.95 5.04 19.91
C SER A 132 -2.81 4.51 18.75
N GLY A 133 -3.80 3.66 19.00
CA GLY A 133 -4.66 3.09 17.95
C GLY A 133 -5.08 1.66 18.25
N ASP A 134 -5.26 0.87 17.20
CA ASP A 134 -5.55 -0.55 17.27
C ASP A 134 -4.51 -1.34 16.45
N TRP A 135 -3.83 -2.27 17.10
CA TRP A 135 -2.59 -2.90 16.63
C TRP A 135 -2.69 -4.43 16.59
N GLU A 136 -3.19 -4.95 15.48
CA GLU A 136 -3.23 -6.37 15.17
C GLU A 136 -1.98 -6.81 14.39
N THR A 137 -0.80 -6.55 14.96
CA THR A 137 0.48 -6.79 14.27
C THR A 137 0.79 -8.28 14.16
N PHE A 138 1.34 -8.69 13.01
CA PHE A 138 1.60 -10.10 12.73
C PHE A 138 2.59 -10.73 13.73
N THR A 139 3.59 -9.97 14.16
CA THR A 139 4.59 -10.45 15.12
C THR A 139 3.97 -10.73 16.48
N GLU A 140 3.18 -9.80 17.02
CA GLU A 140 2.54 -9.94 18.33
C GLU A 140 1.47 -11.04 18.30
N LEU A 141 0.69 -11.10 17.22
CA LEU A 141 -0.30 -12.14 17.02
C LEU A 141 0.31 -13.54 16.95
N ARG A 142 1.44 -13.72 16.24
CA ARG A 142 2.13 -15.02 16.20
C ARG A 142 2.77 -15.43 17.53
N GLN A 143 3.12 -14.46 18.37
CA GLN A 143 3.59 -14.74 19.73
C GLN A 143 2.43 -15.18 20.63
N ALA A 144 1.25 -14.57 20.48
CA ALA A 144 0.06 -14.92 21.26
C ALA A 144 -0.64 -16.20 20.78
N TYR A 145 -0.61 -16.50 19.48
CA TYR A 145 -1.40 -17.57 18.87
C TYR A 145 -0.55 -18.47 17.94
N SER A 146 -0.30 -19.70 18.39
CA SER A 146 0.49 -20.70 17.64
C SER A 146 -0.19 -21.22 16.37
N SER A 147 -1.51 -21.02 16.23
CA SER A 147 -2.30 -21.44 15.06
C SER A 147 -2.05 -20.60 13.80
N ILE A 148 -1.35 -19.47 13.93
CA ILE A 148 -1.02 -18.61 12.79
C ILE A 148 0.27 -19.12 12.13
N CYS A 149 0.14 -19.54 10.86
CA CYS A 149 1.27 -19.99 10.06
C CYS A 149 2.33 -18.89 9.85
N ALA A 150 3.57 -19.31 9.55
CA ALA A 150 4.68 -18.38 9.38
C ALA A 150 4.57 -17.45 8.16
N LYS A 151 3.85 -17.87 7.12
CA LYS A 151 3.71 -17.15 5.84
C LYS A 151 2.26 -17.24 5.35
N PRO A 152 1.36 -16.41 5.89
CA PRO A 152 -0.02 -16.39 5.41
C PRO A 152 -0.10 -15.80 3.99
N SER A 153 -0.99 -16.34 3.17
CA SER A 153 -1.20 -15.88 1.79
C SER A 153 -2.18 -14.72 1.68
N ALA A 154 -3.05 -14.55 2.68
CA ALA A 154 -4.04 -13.49 2.74
C ALA A 154 -4.35 -13.11 4.19
N ILE A 155 -4.91 -11.91 4.36
CA ILE A 155 -5.46 -11.41 5.62
C ILE A 155 -6.87 -10.90 5.38
N ASP A 156 -7.76 -11.16 6.31
CA ASP A 156 -9.13 -10.64 6.32
C ASP A 156 -9.33 -9.87 7.63
N VAL A 157 -9.75 -8.61 7.50
CA VAL A 157 -9.88 -7.66 8.60
C VAL A 157 -11.34 -7.24 8.70
N ARG A 158 -11.89 -7.30 9.90
CA ARG A 158 -13.28 -6.96 10.18
C ARG A 158 -13.39 -6.05 11.38
N LEU A 159 -14.41 -5.20 11.38
CA LEU A 159 -14.84 -4.48 12.57
C LEU A 159 -15.37 -5.46 13.60
N VAL A 160 -14.99 -5.30 14.87
CA VAL A 160 -15.50 -6.13 15.97
C VAL A 160 -17.00 -5.96 16.15
N LYS A 161 -17.48 -4.71 16.14
CA LYS A 161 -18.86 -4.32 16.47
C LYS A 161 -19.94 -4.99 15.61
N ASN A 162 -19.68 -5.27 14.35
CA ASN A 162 -20.69 -5.74 13.40
C ASN A 162 -20.15 -6.72 12.34
N ASN A 163 -18.89 -7.15 12.45
CA ASN A 163 -18.23 -8.02 11.48
C ASN A 163 -18.21 -7.45 10.03
N ALA A 164 -18.42 -6.14 9.87
CA ALA A 164 -18.32 -5.50 8.56
C ALA A 164 -16.85 -5.47 8.11
N ASP A 165 -16.66 -5.34 6.80
CA ASP A 165 -15.34 -5.16 6.23
C ASP A 165 -14.70 -3.86 6.74
N TYR A 166 -13.43 -3.91 7.10
CA TYR A 166 -12.69 -2.76 7.64
C TYR A 166 -12.74 -1.53 6.72
N ARG A 167 -12.86 -1.74 5.39
CA ARG A 167 -13.01 -0.66 4.40
C ARG A 167 -14.23 0.23 4.61
N THR A 168 -15.28 -0.30 5.24
CA THR A 168 -16.51 0.46 5.52
C THR A 168 -16.33 1.50 6.61
N ALA A 169 -15.26 1.42 7.41
CA ALA A 169 -14.98 2.35 8.50
C ALA A 169 -14.47 3.72 8.00
N ASN A 170 -14.09 3.83 6.72
CA ASN A 170 -13.48 5.02 6.13
C ASN A 170 -12.20 5.50 6.86
N GLU A 171 -11.49 4.56 7.48
CA GLU A 171 -10.31 4.77 8.29
C GLU A 171 -9.01 4.56 7.50
N VAL A 172 -7.99 5.37 7.78
CA VAL A 172 -6.64 5.14 7.23
C VAL A 172 -5.97 4.04 8.03
N VAL A 173 -5.87 2.86 7.42
CA VAL A 173 -5.30 1.67 8.05
C VAL A 173 -4.17 1.12 7.20
N SER A 174 -3.31 0.30 7.79
CA SER A 174 -2.32 -0.48 7.06
C SER A 174 -2.60 -1.96 7.21
N VAL A 175 -2.57 -2.67 6.08
CA VAL A 175 -2.97 -4.08 6.03
C VAL A 175 -2.02 -4.84 5.12
N ALA A 176 -1.37 -5.88 5.63
CA ALA A 176 -0.60 -6.81 4.82
C ALA A 176 -0.50 -8.18 5.50
N PRO A 177 -0.65 -9.32 4.79
CA PRO A 177 -0.56 -10.66 5.40
C PRO A 177 0.73 -10.88 6.21
N SER A 178 1.86 -10.33 5.74
CA SER A 178 3.16 -10.48 6.39
C SER A 178 3.46 -9.47 7.51
N LYS A 179 2.58 -8.47 7.71
CA LYS A 179 2.75 -7.41 8.71
C LYS A 179 1.60 -7.32 9.71
N GLY A 180 0.42 -7.83 9.35
CA GLY A 180 -0.80 -7.77 10.14
C GLY A 180 -1.65 -6.59 9.71
N PHE A 181 -2.32 -6.00 10.69
CA PHE A 181 -3.16 -4.82 10.55
C PHE A 181 -2.77 -3.79 11.62
N TRP A 182 -2.84 -2.51 11.30
CA TRP A 182 -2.88 -1.47 12.31
C TRP A 182 -3.65 -0.24 11.84
N CYS A 183 -4.33 0.38 12.78
CA CYS A 183 -4.89 1.72 12.69
C CYS A 183 -4.15 2.63 13.68
N GLN A 184 -3.83 3.87 13.30
CA GLN A 184 -3.18 4.83 14.17
C GLN A 184 -4.09 6.02 14.43
N ASN A 185 -4.46 6.27 15.69
CA ASN A 185 -5.34 7.36 16.10
C ASN A 185 -4.94 8.70 15.44
N LYS A 186 -3.65 9.02 15.43
CA LYS A 186 -3.14 10.29 14.87
C LYS A 186 -3.43 10.47 13.37
N LEU A 187 -3.60 9.38 12.61
CA LEU A 187 -3.91 9.38 11.16
C LEU A 187 -5.42 9.39 10.89
N GLN A 188 -6.25 9.34 11.94
CA GLN A 188 -7.70 9.39 11.79
C GLN A 188 -8.19 10.83 11.86
N LYS A 189 -9.33 11.08 11.20
CA LYS A 189 -9.94 12.41 11.16
C LYS A 189 -10.46 12.82 12.53
N ASP A 190 -11.09 11.89 13.23
CA ASP A 190 -11.66 12.02 14.59
C ASP A 190 -10.66 11.67 15.69
N LYS A 191 -9.41 11.33 15.31
CA LYS A 191 -8.34 10.92 16.22
C LYS A 191 -8.61 9.65 17.01
N TYR A 192 -9.44 8.77 16.46
CA TYR A 192 -9.82 7.52 17.09
C TYR A 192 -9.89 6.41 16.04
N CYS A 193 -9.36 5.23 16.38
CA CYS A 193 -9.48 4.02 15.58
C CYS A 193 -10.69 3.21 16.02
N GLU A 194 -11.43 2.65 15.07
CA GLU A 194 -12.39 1.60 15.37
C GLU A 194 -11.68 0.34 15.90
N ASP A 195 -12.45 -0.59 16.46
CA ASP A 195 -11.96 -1.88 16.97
C ASP A 195 -12.00 -2.94 15.86
N TYR A 196 -10.85 -3.58 15.60
CA TYR A 196 -10.67 -4.51 14.50
C TYR A 196 -10.25 -5.90 14.98
N LYS A 197 -10.57 -6.89 14.16
CA LYS A 197 -10.09 -8.26 14.32
C LYS A 197 -9.60 -8.79 12.98
N VAL A 198 -8.58 -9.63 13.03
CA VAL A 198 -7.93 -10.18 11.84
C VAL A 198 -7.96 -11.70 11.83
N ARG A 199 -7.99 -12.28 10.64
CA ARG A 199 -7.69 -13.70 10.43
C ARG A 199 -6.77 -13.85 9.23
N PHE A 200 -6.06 -14.97 9.20
CA PHE A 200 -5.05 -15.24 8.18
C PHE A 200 -5.42 -16.48 7.37
N CYS A 201 -5.12 -16.44 6.07
CA CYS A 201 -5.21 -17.61 5.22
C CYS A 201 -3.88 -18.37 5.29
N CYS A 202 -3.94 -19.59 5.79
CA CYS A 202 -2.79 -20.48 5.93
C CYS A 202 -2.93 -21.71 5.03
N PRO A 203 -1.82 -22.33 4.58
CA PRO A 203 -1.84 -23.55 3.77
C PRO A 203 -2.61 -24.71 4.42
#